data_AF-A0A7X9GZP3-F1
#
_entry.id   AF-A0A7X9GZP3-F1
#
_cell.length_a   1.000
_cell.length_b   1.000
_cell.length_c   1.000
_cell.angle_alpha   90.00
_cell.angle_beta   90.00
_cell.angle_gamma   90.00
#
_symmetry.space_group_name_H-M   'P 1'
#
loop_
_entity.id
_entity.type
_entity.pdbx_description
1 polymer ?
#
loop_
_entity_poly.entity_id
_entity_poly.type
_entity_poly.pdbx_seq_one_letter_code
_entity_poly.pdbx_strand_id
1 'polypeptide(L)'
;MNLNKFYEETAIMIPKRLFPQERDWTCSIACLRSITSSLKNIGTECFIVENYNLKPGPLYSKDIKELNILKDFSVEFGCDLKKDYELDKLYSLLKDNYFVMVESMINYDHWLVL
;
A
#
# COMPACT_ATOMS: atom_id res chain seq x y z
N MET A 1 7.00 25.84 17.20
CA MET A 1 6.25 24.57 17.28
C MET A 1 7.28 23.45 17.16
N ASN A 2 7.43 22.64 18.20
CA ASN A 2 8.49 21.62 18.28
C ASN A 2 7.99 20.34 17.58
N LEU A 3 8.52 20.04 16.38
CA LEU A 3 8.07 18.93 15.54
C LEU A 3 8.08 17.59 16.29
N ASN A 4 9.06 17.39 17.18
CA ASN A 4 9.20 16.16 17.97
C ASN A 4 8.03 15.91 18.94
N LYS A 5 7.37 16.97 19.42
CA LYS A 5 6.24 16.85 20.34
C LYS A 5 4.94 16.45 19.63
N PHE A 6 4.83 16.74 18.33
CA PHE A 6 3.66 16.35 17.52
C PHE A 6 3.68 14.84 17.20
N TYR A 7 4.86 14.26 16.98
CA TYR A 7 5.01 12.82 16.74
C TYR A 7 4.75 11.96 17.98
N GLU A 8 5.02 12.47 19.18
CA GLU A 8 4.77 11.73 20.43
C GLU A 8 3.29 11.66 20.81
N GLU A 9 2.46 12.63 20.39
CA GLU A 9 1.03 12.69 20.73
C GLU A 9 0.11 12.00 19.70
N THR A 10 0.63 11.65 18.51
CA THR A 10 -0.08 10.85 17.50
C THR A 10 0.87 9.78 16.96
N ALA A 11 0.92 8.62 17.63
CA ALA A 11 1.69 7.48 17.16
C ALA A 11 1.05 6.91 15.87
N ILE A 12 1.30 7.55 14.73
CA ILE A 12 0.93 7.01 13.42
C ILE A 12 1.86 5.84 13.14
N MET A 13 1.28 4.66 12.92
CA MET A 13 2.05 3.50 12.50
C MET A 13 2.66 3.74 11.12
N ILE A 14 4.00 3.73 11.06
CA ILE A 14 4.75 3.71 9.80
C ILE A 14 5.15 2.28 9.43
N PRO A 15 5.19 1.93 8.14
CA PRO A 15 5.75 0.67 7.71
C PRO A 15 7.17 0.47 8.25
N LYS A 16 7.48 -0.72 8.77
CA LYS A 16 8.79 -1.07 9.32
C LYS A 16 9.90 -0.92 8.28
N ARG A 17 9.59 -1.18 7.02
CA ARG A 17 10.52 -1.07 5.90
C ARG A 17 9.78 -0.63 4.63
N LEU A 18 10.34 0.36 3.96
CA LEU A 18 9.97 0.72 2.60
C LEU A 18 10.82 -0.07 1.60
N PHE A 19 10.18 -0.57 0.56
CA PHE A 19 10.85 -1.30 -0.51
C PHE A 19 10.82 -0.47 -1.79
N PRO A 20 11.96 -0.25 -2.47
CA PRO A 20 11.94 0.34 -3.79
C PRO A 20 11.29 -0.62 -4.79
N GLN A 21 10.73 -0.06 -5.84
CA GLN A 21 10.33 -0.80 -7.03
C GLN A 21 11.58 -1.40 -7.70
N GLU A 22 11.56 -2.70 -7.99
CA GLU A 22 12.72 -3.42 -8.56
C GLU A 22 12.61 -3.59 -10.09
N ARG A 23 11.39 -3.49 -10.67
CA ARG A 23 11.08 -3.72 -12.10
C ARG A 23 10.05 -2.72 -12.62
N ASP A 24 9.92 -2.56 -13.93
CA ASP A 24 8.87 -1.70 -14.48
C ASP A 24 7.47 -2.23 -14.14
N TRP A 25 6.54 -1.31 -13.85
CA TRP A 25 5.13 -1.60 -13.56
C TRP A 25 4.83 -2.39 -12.28
N THR A 26 5.80 -2.55 -11.37
CA THR A 26 5.62 -3.27 -10.10
C THR A 26 5.48 -2.34 -8.88
N CYS A 27 5.14 -1.06 -9.09
CA CYS A 27 4.97 -0.07 -8.01
C CYS A 27 3.98 -0.52 -6.93
N SER A 28 2.87 -1.16 -7.32
CA SER A 28 1.90 -1.73 -6.38
C SER A 28 2.49 -2.86 -5.54
N ILE A 29 3.36 -3.71 -6.11
CA ILE A 29 4.05 -4.78 -5.37
C ILE A 29 5.03 -4.19 -4.35
N ALA A 30 5.79 -3.17 -4.73
CA ALA A 30 6.67 -2.46 -3.82
C ALA A 30 5.88 -1.83 -2.65
N CYS A 31 4.72 -1.25 -2.94
CA CYS A 31 3.82 -0.71 -1.93
C CYS A 31 3.24 -1.80 -1.02
N LEU A 32 2.75 -2.92 -1.57
CA LEU A 32 2.24 -4.06 -0.81
C LEU A 32 3.29 -4.58 0.17
N ARG A 33 4.52 -4.82 -0.31
CA ARG A 33 5.63 -5.27 0.53
C ARG A 33 5.94 -4.28 1.64
N SER A 34 5.82 -2.98 1.34
CA SER A 34 6.04 -1.92 2.32
C SER A 34 4.96 -1.95 3.40
N ILE A 35 3.68 -1.85 3.05
CA ILE A 35 2.59 -1.80 4.04
C ILE A 35 2.47 -3.08 4.88
N THR A 36 2.84 -4.25 4.34
CA THR A 36 2.83 -5.49 5.12
C THR A 36 4.13 -5.71 5.92
N SER A 37 5.17 -4.89 5.75
CA SER A 37 6.50 -5.11 6.32
C SER A 37 6.54 -5.21 7.85
N SER A 38 5.60 -4.54 8.54
CA SER A 38 5.44 -4.59 10.00
C SER A 38 4.62 -5.80 10.47
N LEU A 39 3.89 -6.45 9.56
CA LEU A 39 2.84 -7.42 9.88
C LEU A 39 3.22 -8.85 9.45
N LYS A 40 3.64 -9.00 8.19
CA LYS A 40 3.99 -10.30 7.60
C LYS A 40 4.86 -10.10 6.36
N ASN A 41 5.88 -10.95 6.22
CA ASN A 41 6.66 -11.02 4.99
C ASN A 41 5.86 -11.75 3.90
N ILE A 42 5.53 -11.05 2.82
CA ILE A 42 4.80 -11.59 1.66
C ILE A 42 5.72 -12.00 0.51
N GLY A 43 7.05 -11.93 0.70
CA GLY A 43 8.05 -12.30 -0.29
C GLY A 43 8.75 -11.12 -0.96
N THR A 44 9.66 -11.44 -1.89
CA THR A 44 10.33 -10.46 -2.75
C THR A 44 9.45 -10.09 -3.94
N GLU A 45 9.77 -8.99 -4.63
CA GLU A 45 9.04 -8.62 -5.85
C GLU A 45 9.14 -9.71 -6.91
N CYS A 46 10.35 -10.26 -7.11
CA CYS A 46 10.59 -11.40 -7.99
C CYS A 46 9.69 -12.60 -7.65
N PHE A 47 9.64 -12.98 -6.37
CA PHE A 47 8.80 -14.09 -5.90
C PHE A 47 7.32 -13.84 -6.19
N ILE A 48 6.81 -12.63 -5.93
CA ILE A 48 5.40 -12.31 -6.14
C ILE A 48 5.06 -12.33 -7.64
N VAL A 49 5.89 -11.71 -8.49
CA VAL A 49 5.69 -11.72 -9.94
C VAL A 49 5.63 -13.14 -10.50
N GLU A 50 6.57 -14.00 -10.09
CA GLU A 50 6.65 -15.37 -10.58
C GLU A 50 5.54 -16.27 -10.01
N ASN A 51 5.31 -16.23 -8.70
CA ASN A 51 4.34 -17.09 -8.02
C ASN A 51 2.90 -16.83 -8.46
N TYR A 52 2.59 -15.57 -8.80
CA TYR A 52 1.27 -15.16 -9.27
C TYR A 52 1.19 -14.99 -10.80
N ASN A 53 2.26 -15.33 -11.53
CA ASN A 53 2.35 -15.22 -12.99
C ASN A 53 1.88 -13.84 -13.51
N LEU A 54 2.35 -12.78 -12.86
CA LEU A 54 1.91 -11.42 -13.12
C LEU A 54 2.46 -10.93 -14.45
N LYS A 55 1.56 -10.43 -15.29
CA LYS A 55 1.94 -9.80 -16.56
C LYS A 55 2.46 -8.38 -16.31
N PRO A 56 3.38 -7.86 -17.15
CA PRO A 56 3.77 -6.47 -17.10
C PRO A 56 2.56 -5.54 -17.24
N GLY A 57 2.46 -4.55 -16.36
CA GLY A 57 1.37 -3.56 -16.33
C GLY A 57 1.00 -3.16 -14.90
N PRO A 58 0.28 -2.04 -14.72
CA PRO A 58 -0.15 -1.62 -13.40
C PRO A 58 -1.14 -2.64 -12.83
N LEU A 59 -0.92 -3.07 -11.59
CA LEU A 59 -1.89 -3.87 -10.85
C LEU A 59 -2.73 -2.95 -9.99
N TYR A 60 -4.03 -2.90 -10.26
CA TYR A 60 -4.97 -2.10 -9.51
C TYR A 60 -5.54 -2.87 -8.32
N SER A 61 -6.32 -2.20 -7.47
CA SER A 61 -6.89 -2.81 -6.27
C SER A 61 -7.73 -4.05 -6.57
N LYS A 62 -8.43 -4.08 -7.71
CA LYS A 62 -9.21 -5.25 -8.17
C LYS A 62 -8.31 -6.46 -8.43
N ASP A 63 -7.15 -6.24 -9.05
CA ASP A 63 -6.21 -7.30 -9.43
C ASP A 63 -5.57 -7.85 -8.15
N ILE A 64 -5.14 -6.98 -7.23
CA ILE A 64 -4.59 -7.37 -5.91
C ILE A 64 -5.62 -8.20 -5.12
N LYS A 65 -6.89 -7.80 -5.15
CA LYS A 65 -7.99 -8.51 -4.49
C LYS A 65 -8.19 -9.91 -5.07
N GLU A 66 -8.20 -10.06 -6.40
CA GLU A 66 -8.32 -11.34 -7.09
C GLU A 66 -7.15 -12.29 -6.80
N LEU A 67 -5.93 -11.76 -6.71
CA LEU A 67 -4.72 -12.53 -6.37
C LEU A 67 -4.73 -13.05 -4.94
N ASN A 68 -5.60 -12.50 -4.07
CA ASN A 68 -5.78 -12.94 -2.69
C ASN A 68 -4.46 -12.90 -1.86
N ILE A 69 -3.54 -12.00 -2.22
CA ILE A 69 -2.23 -11.80 -1.54
C ILE A 69 -2.45 -11.31 -0.11
N LEU A 70 -3.50 -10.50 0.10
CA LEU A 70 -3.82 -9.89 1.38
C LEU A 70 -4.89 -10.64 2.19
N LYS A 71 -5.14 -11.92 1.89
CA LYS A 71 -6.21 -12.71 2.54
C LYS A 71 -6.15 -12.79 4.06
N ASP A 72 -4.95 -12.68 4.63
CA ASP A 72 -4.70 -12.79 6.07
C ASP A 72 -4.76 -11.42 6.78
N PHE A 73 -5.15 -10.35 6.06
CA PHE A 73 -5.19 -8.99 6.55
C PHE A 73 -6.62 -8.45 6.50
N SER A 74 -6.94 -7.53 7.42
CA SER A 74 -8.15 -6.71 7.32
C SER A 74 -7.89 -5.58 6.32
N VAL A 75 -8.55 -5.61 5.16
CA VAL A 75 -8.28 -4.69 4.05
C VAL A 75 -9.58 -4.14 3.48
N GLU A 76 -9.58 -2.83 3.20
CA GLU A 76 -10.57 -2.18 2.36
C GLU A 76 -9.94 -1.87 1.00
N PHE A 77 -10.60 -2.26 -0.09
CA PHE A 77 -10.11 -2.02 -1.45
C PHE A 77 -10.83 -0.84 -2.08
N GLY A 78 -10.09 0.06 -2.72
CA GLY A 78 -10.64 1.21 -3.44
C GLY A 78 -11.69 0.83 -4.50
N CYS A 79 -11.51 -0.30 -5.19
CA CYS A 79 -12.48 -0.79 -6.19
C CYS A 79 -13.85 -1.18 -5.63
N ASP A 80 -13.97 -1.36 -4.31
CA ASP A 80 -15.25 -1.64 -3.65
C ASP A 80 -15.97 -0.35 -3.21
N LEU A 81 -15.28 0.80 -3.28
CA LEU A 81 -15.81 2.09 -2.89
C LEU A 81 -16.68 2.67 -4.02
N LYS A 82 -17.82 3.24 -3.64
CA LYS A 82 -18.69 4.00 -4.58
C LYS A 82 -18.09 5.36 -4.98
N LYS A 83 -17.21 5.88 -4.13
CA LYS A 83 -16.51 7.16 -4.29
C LYS A 83 -15.17 7.07 -3.56
N ASP A 84 -14.15 7.69 -4.14
CA ASP A 84 -12.85 7.83 -3.52
C ASP A 84 -12.92 8.54 -2.16
N TYR A 85 -11.95 8.22 -1.30
CA TYR A 85 -11.79 8.91 -0.03
C TYR A 85 -11.22 10.30 -0.23
N GLU A 86 -11.87 11.26 0.42
CA GLU A 86 -11.34 12.61 0.61
C GLU A 86 -10.14 12.58 1.57
N LEU A 87 -9.29 13.60 1.53
CA LEU A 87 -8.07 13.70 2.34
C LEU A 87 -8.32 13.52 3.84
N ASP A 88 -9.41 14.09 4.37
CA ASP A 88 -9.76 13.98 5.80
C ASP A 88 -10.00 12.53 6.24
N LYS A 89 -10.56 11.70 5.34
CA LYS A 89 -10.78 10.28 5.61
C LYS A 89 -9.45 9.52 5.62
N LEU A 90 -8.55 9.82 4.67
CA LEU A 90 -7.20 9.23 4.66
C LEU A 90 -6.43 9.54 5.95
N TYR A 91 -6.50 10.80 6.39
CA TYR A 91 -5.87 11.21 7.65
C TYR A 91 -6.45 10.49 8.88
N SER A 92 -7.77 10.30 8.91
CA SER A 92 -8.42 9.54 9.98
C SER A 92 -7.96 8.08 10.00
N LEU A 93 -7.83 7.43 8.83
CA LEU A 93 -7.31 6.07 8.72
C LEU A 93 -5.87 5.95 9.25
N LEU A 94 -5.00 6.90 8.90
CA LEU A 94 -3.62 6.92 9.40
C LEU A 94 -3.56 7.09 10.93
N LYS A 95 -4.45 7.91 11.50
CA LYS A 95 -4.61 8.03 12.96
C LYS A 95 -5.10 6.76 13.63
N ASP A 96 -5.96 6.02 12.94
CA ASP A 96 -6.51 4.74 13.39
C ASP A 96 -5.55 3.57 13.11
N ASN A 97 -4.28 3.84 12.80
CA ASN A 97 -3.21 2.86 12.55
C ASN A 97 -3.40 1.98 11.31
N TYR A 98 -4.14 2.46 10.31
CA TYR A 98 -4.16 1.82 8.99
C TYR A 98 -2.92 2.21 8.19
N PHE A 99 -2.36 1.24 7.47
CA PHE A 99 -1.47 1.54 6.35
C PHE A 99 -2.29 1.83 5.11
N VAL A 100 -1.96 2.91 4.40
CA VAL A 100 -2.72 3.36 3.24
C VAL A 100 -1.85 3.29 1.99
N MET A 101 -2.35 2.57 0.99
CA MET A 101 -1.83 2.63 -0.37
C MET A 101 -2.75 3.50 -1.22
N VAL A 102 -2.18 4.46 -1.94
CA VAL A 102 -2.92 5.32 -2.87
C VAL A 102 -2.39 5.15 -4.28
N GLU A 103 -3.30 5.08 -5.24
CA GLU A 103 -2.98 5.19 -6.66
C GLU A 103 -3.00 6.67 -7.05
N SER A 104 -2.08 7.06 -7.93
CA SER A 104 -1.97 8.42 -8.44
C SER A 104 -1.56 8.40 -9.91
N MET A 105 -2.03 9.42 -10.65
CA MET A 105 -1.67 9.63 -12.05
C MET A 105 -0.22 10.11 -12.28
N ILE A 106 0.63 10.07 -11.25
CA ILE A 106 2.06 10.38 -11.40
C ILE A 106 2.66 9.33 -12.33
N ASN A 107 3.13 9.73 -13.50
CA ASN A 107 3.64 8.82 -14.54
C ASN A 107 2.60 7.76 -14.99
N TYR A 108 1.39 8.22 -15.32
CA TYR A 108 0.26 7.43 -15.85
C TYR A 108 -0.49 6.61 -14.81
N ASP A 109 0.19 5.75 -14.05
CA ASP A 109 -0.40 4.96 -12.95
C ASP A 109 0.69 4.58 -11.94
N HIS A 110 0.67 5.18 -10.75
CA HIS A 110 1.69 4.92 -9.74
C HIS A 110 1.13 4.83 -8.33
N TRP A 111 1.49 3.73 -7.68
CA TRP A 111 1.13 3.46 -6.29
C TRP A 111 2.14 4.08 -5.33
N LEU A 112 1.62 4.66 -4.25
CA LEU A 112 2.38 5.24 -3.16
C LEU A 112 1.87 4.71 -1.83
N VAL A 113 2.73 4.78 -0.81
CA VAL A 113 2.38 4.49 0.58
C VAL A 113 2.35 5.81 1.36
N LEU A 114 1.30 5.99 2.17
CA LEU A 114 1.17 7.10 3.11
C LEU A 114 1.60 6.69 4.52
#